data_AF-A0A653D690-F1
#
_entry.id   AF-A0A653D690-F1
#
_cell.length_a   1.000
_cell.length_b   1.000
_cell.length_c   1.000
_cell.angle_alpha   90.00
_cell.angle_beta   90.00
_cell.angle_gamma   90.00
#
_symmetry.space_group_name_H-M   'P 1'
#
loop_
_entity.id
_entity.type
_entity.pdbx_description
1 polymer ?
#
loop_
_entity_poly.entity_id
_entity_poly.type
_entity_poly.pdbx_seq_one_letter_code
_entity_poly.pdbx_strand_id
1 'polypeptide(L)'
;MQGKDINIYRYITLYSLDVICESSMGVSINAQEIEDSEYVKNVKLLCKIVAERQNRLRERFDLIYWLFPNYYREKRAVRQIHNFTYSVIDSRRKLLDESSPQQENDPEIKKRVAFLDMLLQSTVDGRPLTREEIREEVDTFMFEGHDTTGSAMSFALFLLASHPDVQNQALEEQKCMFADDILRPATYDDLQNMKYLECVIKETLRLYPSVPFFARKTDKEVEFKGISLMG
;
A
#
# COMPACT_ATOMS: atom_id res chain seq x y z
N MET A 1 -28.39 20.32 8.06
CA MET A 1 -27.79 19.14 8.73
C MET A 1 -26.43 19.56 9.26
N GLN A 2 -26.21 19.58 10.58
CA GLN A 2 -24.88 19.83 11.13
C GLN A 2 -24.03 18.57 10.87
N GLY A 3 -23.22 18.62 9.81
CA GLY A 3 -22.22 17.58 9.55
C GLY A 3 -21.16 17.63 10.64
N LYS A 4 -20.85 16.48 11.25
CA LYS A 4 -19.67 16.35 12.10
C LYS A 4 -18.43 16.26 11.20
N ASP A 5 -17.34 16.89 11.61
CA ASP A 5 -16.06 16.73 10.93
C ASP A 5 -15.58 15.28 11.03
N ILE A 6 -15.11 14.73 9.91
CA ILE A 6 -14.67 13.33 9.81
C ILE A 6 -13.19 13.30 9.41
N ASN A 7 -12.40 12.48 10.11
CA ASN A 7 -11.03 12.20 9.69
C ASN A 7 -11.02 11.19 8.54
N ILE A 8 -10.88 11.69 7.31
CA ILE A 8 -10.91 10.88 6.08
C ILE A 8 -9.73 9.91 5.97
N TYR A 9 -8.57 10.21 6.58
CA TYR A 9 -7.36 9.40 6.47
C TYR A 9 -7.61 7.95 6.93
N ARG A 10 -8.44 7.78 7.97
CA ARG A 10 -8.84 6.46 8.46
C ARG A 10 -9.55 5.63 7.38
N TYR A 11 -10.57 6.20 6.75
CA TYR A 11 -11.39 5.50 5.75
C TYR A 11 -10.57 5.17 4.49
N ILE A 12 -9.71 6.09 4.07
CA ILE A 12 -8.85 5.92 2.89
C ILE A 12 -7.77 4.87 3.15
N THR A 13 -7.21 4.81 4.36
CA THR A 13 -6.23 3.76 4.71
C THR A 13 -6.89 2.38 4.68
N LEU A 14 -8.12 2.24 5.19
CA LEU A 14 -8.83 0.96 5.15
C LEU A 14 -9.25 0.59 3.71
N TYR A 15 -9.72 1.56 2.93
CA TYR A 15 -10.03 1.38 1.51
C TYR A 15 -8.82 0.87 0.72
N SER A 16 -7.67 1.53 0.85
CA SER A 16 -6.45 1.14 0.14
C SER A 16 -5.95 -0.24 0.57
N LEU A 17 -6.18 -0.64 1.82
CA LEU A 17 -5.89 -1.99 2.30
C LEU A 17 -6.80 -3.04 1.64
N ASP A 18 -8.10 -2.76 1.50
CA ASP A 18 -9.01 -3.63 0.75
C ASP A 18 -8.59 -3.76 -0.72
N VAL A 19 -8.28 -2.63 -1.38
CA VAL A 19 -7.85 -2.63 -2.78
C VAL A 19 -6.60 -3.45 -3.00
N ILE A 20 -5.57 -3.36 -2.15
CA ILE A 20 -4.34 -4.16 -2.33
C ILE A 20 -4.59 -5.66 -2.07
N CYS A 21 -5.41 -6.00 -1.09
CA CYS A 21 -5.75 -7.38 -0.79
C CYS A 21 -6.56 -8.03 -1.92
N GLU A 22 -7.53 -7.32 -2.49
CA GLU A 22 -8.33 -7.84 -3.60
C GLU A 22 -7.53 -7.89 -4.90
N SER A 23 -6.85 -6.80 -5.26
CA SER A 23 -6.16 -6.71 -6.56
C SER A 23 -4.88 -7.53 -6.64
N SER A 24 -4.08 -7.57 -5.57
CA SER A 24 -2.74 -8.16 -5.58
C SER A 24 -2.64 -9.47 -4.80
N MET A 25 -3.45 -9.63 -3.73
CA MET A 25 -3.46 -10.87 -2.94
C MET A 25 -4.59 -11.83 -3.36
N GLY A 26 -5.60 -11.35 -4.08
CA GLY A 26 -6.74 -12.16 -4.52
C GLY A 26 -7.64 -12.62 -3.37
N VAL A 27 -7.72 -11.85 -2.27
CA VAL A 27 -8.54 -12.12 -1.09
C VAL A 27 -9.30 -10.86 -0.67
N SER A 28 -10.61 -10.95 -0.50
CA SER A 28 -11.43 -9.89 0.09
C SER A 28 -11.41 -10.00 1.61
N ILE A 29 -11.02 -8.92 2.30
CA ILE A 29 -10.91 -8.85 3.77
C ILE A 29 -11.94 -7.90 4.41
N ASN A 30 -12.59 -7.05 3.60
CA ASN A 30 -13.60 -6.06 4.01
C ASN A 30 -13.13 -5.18 5.19
N ALA A 31 -11.90 -4.70 5.14
CA ALA A 31 -11.27 -3.85 6.14
C ALA A 31 -12.06 -2.57 6.44
N GLN A 32 -12.80 -2.03 5.48
CA GLN A 32 -13.69 -0.88 5.69
C GLN A 32 -14.84 -1.12 6.67
N GLU A 33 -15.32 -2.36 6.81
CA GLU A 33 -16.38 -2.72 7.78
C GLU A 33 -15.84 -2.81 9.21
N ILE A 34 -14.54 -3.10 9.35
CA ILE A 34 -13.88 -3.23 10.64
C ILE A 34 -13.57 -1.82 11.16
N GLU A 35 -14.25 -1.43 12.24
CA GLU A 35 -14.05 -0.13 12.86
C GLU A 35 -12.57 0.08 13.24
N ASP A 36 -11.89 -0.96 13.67
CA ASP A 36 -10.58 -0.87 14.28
C ASP A 36 -9.60 -1.97 13.84
N SER A 37 -9.06 -1.84 12.63
CA SER A 37 -8.08 -2.80 12.09
C SER A 37 -6.78 -2.82 12.91
N GLU A 38 -6.54 -3.94 13.60
CA GLU A 38 -5.32 -4.18 14.37
C GLU A 38 -4.08 -4.16 13.46
N TYR A 39 -4.21 -4.64 12.22
CA TYR A 39 -3.13 -4.58 11.22
C TYR A 39 -2.69 -3.14 10.94
N VAL A 40 -3.62 -2.26 10.56
CA VAL A 40 -3.31 -0.85 10.24
C VAL A 40 -2.71 -0.12 11.44
N LYS A 41 -3.21 -0.42 12.66
CA LYS A 41 -2.65 0.14 13.90
C LYS A 41 -1.21 -0.28 14.13
N ASN A 42 -0.89 -1.55 13.92
CA ASN A 42 0.46 -2.06 14.08
C ASN A 42 1.41 -1.53 13.02
N VAL A 43 0.97 -1.40 11.77
CA VAL A 43 1.75 -0.78 10.70
C VAL A 43 2.10 0.66 11.09
N LYS A 44 1.13 1.47 11.52
CA LYS A 44 1.37 2.85 11.98
C LYS A 44 2.31 2.91 13.19
N LEU A 45 2.19 1.96 14.12
CA LEU A 45 3.11 1.87 15.25
C LEU A 45 4.54 1.55 14.79
N LEU A 46 4.72 0.62 13.85
CA LEU A 46 6.03 0.30 13.30
C LEU A 46 6.64 1.49 12.55
N CYS A 47 5.88 2.17 11.68
CA CYS A 47 6.36 3.38 11.00
C CYS A 47 6.84 4.44 11.99
N LYS A 48 6.07 4.66 13.07
CA LYS A 48 6.47 5.58 14.15
C LYS A 48 7.75 5.13 14.85
N ILE A 49 7.87 3.86 15.22
CA ILE A 49 9.07 3.33 15.89
C ILE A 49 10.29 3.46 14.97
N VAL A 50 10.17 3.10 13.69
CA VAL A 50 11.26 3.23 12.70
C VAL A 50 11.69 4.69 12.56
N ALA A 51 10.75 5.62 12.41
CA ALA A 51 11.04 7.06 12.34
C ALA A 51 11.70 7.59 13.63
N GLU A 52 11.26 7.12 14.82
CA GLU A 52 11.88 7.48 16.10
C GLU A 52 13.31 6.92 16.19
N ARG A 53 13.55 5.67 15.78
CA ARG A 53 14.88 5.03 15.80
C ARG A 53 15.87 5.72 14.85
N GLN A 54 15.40 6.23 13.71
CA GLN A 54 16.24 7.03 12.80
C GLN A 54 16.76 8.31 13.46
N ASN A 55 15.94 8.94 14.31
CA ASN A 55 16.26 10.23 14.96
C ASN A 55 16.89 10.09 16.36
N ARG A 56 16.72 8.95 17.03
CA ARG A 56 17.23 8.70 18.39
C ARG A 56 18.46 7.79 18.37
N LEU A 57 19.64 8.40 18.49
CA LEU A 57 20.93 7.68 18.50
C LEU A 57 21.01 6.53 19.51
N ARG A 58 20.31 6.61 20.66
CA ARG A 58 20.30 5.57 21.69
C ARG A 58 19.49 4.33 21.32
N GLU A 59 18.40 4.49 20.55
CA GLU A 59 17.53 3.39 20.10
C GLU A 59 17.97 2.85 18.73
N ARG A 60 19.00 3.46 18.13
CA ARG A 60 19.52 3.11 16.80
C ARG A 60 20.33 1.80 16.81
N PHE A 61 21.13 1.56 17.85
CA PHE A 61 22.00 0.39 17.93
C PHE A 61 21.26 -0.84 18.46
N ASP A 62 21.23 -1.93 17.67
CA ASP A 62 20.48 -3.14 18.00
C ASP A 62 20.92 -3.80 19.31
N LEU A 63 22.22 -3.76 19.63
CA LEU A 63 22.81 -4.34 20.85
C LEU A 63 22.16 -3.82 22.15
N ILE A 64 21.76 -2.55 22.18
CA ILE A 64 21.14 -1.91 23.35
C ILE A 64 19.64 -1.71 23.18
N TYR A 65 19.10 -1.99 21.98
CA TYR A 65 17.71 -1.69 21.66
C TYR A 65 16.72 -2.47 22.55
N TRP A 66 17.07 -3.70 22.92
CA TRP A 66 16.25 -4.54 23.82
C TRP A 66 16.02 -3.97 25.23
N LEU A 67 16.84 -2.99 25.66
CA LEU A 67 16.66 -2.28 26.93
C LEU A 67 15.52 -1.25 26.88
N PHE A 68 15.06 -0.87 25.69
CA PHE A 68 14.03 0.15 25.50
C PHE A 68 12.63 -0.47 25.36
N PRO A 69 11.57 0.19 25.87
CA PRO A 69 10.19 -0.30 25.72
C PRO A 69 9.75 -0.47 24.25
N ASN A 70 10.30 0.33 23.34
CA ASN A 70 10.00 0.28 21.92
C ASN A 70 10.35 -1.08 21.29
N TYR A 71 11.40 -1.76 21.76
CA TYR A 71 11.76 -3.10 21.29
C TYR A 71 10.62 -4.12 21.49
N TYR A 72 10.03 -4.16 22.68
CA TYR A 72 8.95 -5.10 22.98
C TYR A 72 7.65 -4.75 22.23
N ARG A 73 7.38 -3.46 22.04
CA ARG A 73 6.25 -2.97 21.23
C ARG A 73 6.41 -3.36 19.77
N GLU A 74 7.60 -3.15 19.20
CA GLU A 74 7.96 -3.54 17.84
C GLU A 74 7.79 -5.05 17.65
N LYS A 75 8.37 -5.87 18.52
CA LYS A 75 8.24 -7.34 18.43
C LYS A 75 6.80 -7.83 18.50
N ARG A 76 5.95 -7.19 19.30
CA ARG A 76 4.51 -7.50 19.36
C ARG A 76 3.80 -7.11 18.06
N ALA A 77 4.04 -5.91 17.56
CA ALA A 77 3.42 -5.41 16.34
C ALA A 77 3.81 -6.25 15.11
N VAL A 78 5.11 -6.57 14.97
CA VAL A 78 5.62 -7.46 13.92
C VAL A 78 4.93 -8.81 13.95
N ARG A 79 4.75 -9.41 15.14
CA ARG A 79 4.04 -10.69 15.27
C ARG A 79 2.59 -10.60 14.79
N GLN A 80 1.89 -9.52 15.12
CA GLN A 80 0.50 -9.33 14.71
C GLN A 80 0.37 -9.08 13.20
N ILE A 81 1.31 -8.34 12.62
CA ILE A 81 1.42 -8.14 11.17
C ILE A 81 1.67 -9.47 10.47
N HIS A 82 2.67 -10.24 10.88
CA HIS A 82 2.95 -11.56 10.29
C HIS A 82 1.75 -12.51 10.39
N ASN A 83 1.04 -12.52 11.52
CA ASN A 83 -0.16 -13.34 11.68
C ASN A 83 -1.25 -12.97 10.67
N PHE A 84 -1.45 -11.67 10.43
CA PHE A 84 -2.38 -11.19 9.42
C PHE A 84 -1.94 -11.61 8.01
N THR A 85 -0.66 -11.41 7.67
CA THR A 85 -0.09 -11.81 6.39
C THR A 85 -0.22 -13.31 6.12
N TYR A 86 0.09 -14.15 7.12
CA TYR A 86 -0.13 -15.59 7.01
C TYR A 86 -1.61 -15.93 6.82
N SER A 87 -2.53 -15.21 7.47
CA SER A 87 -3.97 -15.44 7.28
C SER A 87 -4.40 -15.15 5.85
N VAL A 88 -3.85 -14.13 5.19
CA VAL A 88 -4.11 -13.81 3.78
C VAL A 88 -3.56 -14.90 2.87
N ILE A 89 -2.31 -15.33 3.07
CA ILE A 89 -1.68 -16.40 2.30
C ILE A 89 -2.47 -17.71 2.43
N ASP A 90 -2.85 -18.09 3.66
CA ASP A 90 -3.59 -19.31 3.92
C ASP A 90 -5.00 -19.26 3.33
N SER A 91 -5.66 -18.09 3.36
CA SER A 91 -6.96 -17.88 2.73
C SER A 91 -6.88 -18.04 1.22
N ARG A 92 -5.86 -17.45 0.57
CA ARG A 92 -5.68 -17.59 -0.87
C ARG A 92 -5.38 -19.02 -1.28
N ARG A 93 -4.55 -19.75 -0.52
CA ARG A 93 -4.24 -21.17 -0.79
C ARG A 93 -5.50 -22.04 -0.76
N LYS A 94 -6.35 -21.86 0.25
CA LYS A 94 -7.62 -22.61 0.34
C LYS A 94 -8.50 -22.38 -0.88
N LEU A 95 -8.62 -21.13 -1.33
CA LEU A 95 -9.39 -20.80 -2.53
C LEU A 95 -8.83 -21.50 -3.78
N LEU A 96 -7.50 -21.58 -3.92
CA LEU A 96 -6.87 -22.29 -5.05
C LEU A 96 -7.07 -23.80 -4.99
N ASP A 97 -6.97 -24.39 -3.78
CA ASP A 97 -7.19 -25.82 -3.57
C ASP A 97 -8.64 -26.23 -3.87
N GLU A 98 -9.61 -25.38 -3.52
CA GLU A 98 -11.04 -25.57 -3.83
C GLU A 98 -11.37 -25.43 -5.33
N SER A 99 -10.47 -24.82 -6.12
CA SER A 99 -10.74 -24.39 -7.51
C SER A 99 -10.23 -25.32 -8.64
N SER A 100 -9.76 -26.56 -8.38
CA SER A 100 -9.23 -27.46 -9.45
C SER A 100 -10.07 -28.75 -9.66
N PRO A 101 -10.29 -29.30 -10.89
CA PRO A 101 -9.92 -28.90 -12.26
C PRO A 101 -11.15 -28.82 -13.22
N GLN A 102 -12.26 -28.19 -12.84
CA GLN A 102 -13.44 -28.04 -13.72
C GLN A 102 -13.65 -26.61 -14.23
N GLN A 103 -12.92 -25.63 -13.70
CA GLN A 103 -13.06 -24.21 -14.04
C GLN A 103 -11.93 -23.65 -14.93
N GLU A 104 -11.01 -24.48 -15.42
CA GLU A 104 -9.97 -24.06 -16.40
C GLU A 104 -10.53 -23.52 -17.73
N ASN A 105 -11.82 -23.77 -17.99
CA ASN A 105 -12.50 -23.36 -19.22
C ASN A 105 -13.26 -22.03 -19.12
N ASP A 106 -13.22 -21.32 -17.97
CA ASP A 106 -13.85 -20.01 -17.86
C ASP A 106 -12.88 -18.88 -18.29
N PRO A 107 -13.11 -18.19 -19.41
CA PRO A 107 -12.26 -17.10 -19.87
C PRO A 107 -12.20 -15.90 -18.90
N GLU A 108 -13.10 -15.79 -17.92
CA GLU A 108 -13.03 -14.75 -16.88
C GLU A 108 -11.97 -15.03 -15.81
N ILE A 109 -11.75 -16.29 -15.42
CA ILE A 109 -10.73 -16.66 -14.41
C ILE A 109 -9.31 -16.49 -14.97
N LYS A 110 -9.14 -16.64 -16.29
CA LYS A 110 -7.87 -16.35 -16.98
C LYS A 110 -7.42 -14.88 -16.89
N LYS A 111 -8.28 -13.95 -16.45
CA LYS A 111 -8.06 -12.53 -16.76
C LYS A 111 -7.17 -11.76 -15.78
N ARG A 112 -6.89 -12.24 -14.56
CA ARG A 112 -5.90 -11.59 -13.66
C ARG A 112 -5.25 -12.60 -12.71
N VAL A 113 -4.04 -13.05 -13.04
CA VAL A 113 -3.16 -13.73 -12.08
C VAL A 113 -2.77 -12.69 -11.03
N ALA A 114 -3.19 -12.89 -9.78
CA ALA A 114 -2.82 -12.00 -8.69
C ALA A 114 -1.31 -12.13 -8.40
N PHE A 115 -0.69 -11.10 -7.82
CA PHE A 115 0.72 -11.15 -7.44
C PHE A 115 1.01 -12.34 -6.50
N LEU A 116 0.14 -12.59 -5.53
CA LEU A 116 0.27 -13.73 -4.63
C LEU A 116 0.19 -15.09 -5.37
N ASP A 117 -0.61 -15.19 -6.43
CA ASP A 117 -0.66 -16.42 -7.25
C ASP A 117 0.68 -16.67 -7.93
N MET A 118 1.32 -15.62 -8.44
CA MET A 118 2.65 -15.72 -9.03
C MET A 118 3.65 -16.21 -8.00
N LEU A 119 3.66 -15.66 -6.78
CA LEU A 119 4.56 -16.11 -5.70
C LEU A 119 4.33 -17.58 -5.32
N LEU A 120 3.07 -18.02 -5.24
CA LEU A 120 2.71 -19.40 -4.89
C LEU A 120 3.14 -20.41 -5.96
N GLN A 121 3.16 -20.01 -7.24
CA GLN A 121 3.53 -20.85 -8.38
C GLN A 121 5.01 -20.70 -8.77
N SER A 122 5.71 -19.69 -8.25
CA SER A 122 7.08 -19.37 -8.62
C SER A 122 8.09 -20.39 -8.09
N THR A 123 9.12 -20.62 -8.90
CA THR A 123 10.30 -21.40 -8.53
C THR A 123 11.56 -20.55 -8.73
N VAL A 124 12.45 -20.56 -7.75
CA VAL A 124 13.72 -19.84 -7.74
C VAL A 124 14.82 -20.86 -7.46
N ASP A 125 15.88 -20.86 -8.27
CA ASP A 125 16.99 -21.82 -8.18
C ASP A 125 16.55 -23.30 -8.18
N GLY A 126 15.48 -23.59 -8.92
CA GLY A 126 14.93 -24.95 -9.06
C GLY A 126 14.10 -25.45 -7.88
N ARG A 127 13.79 -24.60 -6.89
CA ARG A 127 12.88 -24.91 -5.78
C ARG A 127 11.71 -23.94 -5.68
N PRO A 128 10.56 -24.34 -5.13
CA PRO A 128 9.52 -23.40 -4.78
C PRO A 128 10.00 -22.43 -3.68
N LEU A 129 9.37 -21.25 -3.63
CA LEU A 129 9.56 -20.32 -2.53
C LEU A 129 9.07 -20.92 -1.22
N THR A 130 9.82 -20.69 -0.14
CA THR A 130 9.41 -21.08 1.20
C THR A 130 8.26 -20.21 1.68
N ARG A 131 7.53 -20.69 2.69
CA ARG A 131 6.44 -19.92 3.31
C ARG A 131 6.91 -18.58 3.89
N GLU A 132 8.15 -18.55 4.38
CA GLU A 132 8.77 -17.33 4.90
C GLU A 132 9.10 -16.34 3.80
N GLU A 133 9.74 -16.76 2.72
CA GLU A 133 10.04 -15.90 1.56
C GLU A 133 8.76 -15.31 0.94
N ILE A 134 7.70 -16.11 0.80
CA ILE A 134 6.41 -15.62 0.32
C ILE A 134 5.84 -14.58 1.29
N ARG A 135 5.92 -14.82 2.61
CA ARG A 135 5.44 -13.86 3.62
C ARG A 135 6.22 -12.54 3.53
N GLU A 136 7.54 -12.56 3.35
CA GLU A 136 8.35 -11.34 3.22
C GLU A 136 7.91 -10.45 2.05
N GLU A 137 7.68 -11.07 0.88
CA GLU A 137 7.19 -10.35 -0.29
C GLU A 137 5.77 -9.83 -0.08
N VAL A 138 4.89 -10.64 0.51
CA VAL A 138 3.52 -10.22 0.80
C VAL A 138 3.49 -9.09 1.84
N ASP A 139 4.28 -9.17 2.92
CA ASP A 139 4.42 -8.11 3.93
C ASP A 139 4.84 -6.79 3.26
N THR A 140 5.83 -6.85 2.37
CA THR A 140 6.37 -5.69 1.65
C THR A 140 5.30 -5.06 0.75
N PHE A 141 4.70 -5.83 -0.16
CA PHE A 141 3.71 -5.31 -1.11
C PHE A 141 2.42 -4.84 -0.44
N MET A 142 1.94 -5.56 0.59
CA MET A 142 0.77 -5.13 1.33
C MET A 142 1.04 -3.82 2.06
N PHE A 143 2.18 -3.67 2.73
CA PHE A 143 2.58 -2.43 3.39
C PHE A 143 2.69 -1.26 2.40
N GLU A 144 3.55 -1.41 1.39
CA GLU A 144 3.86 -0.35 0.43
C GLU A 144 2.64 0.07 -0.38
N GLY A 145 1.79 -0.89 -0.77
CA GLY A 145 0.62 -0.65 -1.61
C GLY A 145 -0.49 0.15 -0.92
N HIS A 146 -0.75 -0.08 0.37
CA HIS A 146 -1.83 0.60 1.08
C HIS A 146 -1.41 1.90 1.77
N ASP A 147 -0.30 1.91 2.52
CA ASP A 147 0.04 3.06 3.37
C ASP A 147 0.45 4.28 2.54
N THR A 148 1.24 4.07 1.48
CA THR A 148 1.72 5.15 0.60
C THR A 148 0.60 5.74 -0.26
N THR A 149 -0.24 4.89 -0.87
CA THR A 149 -1.40 5.29 -1.66
C THR A 149 -2.45 5.97 -0.79
N GLY A 150 -2.69 5.45 0.42
CA GLY A 150 -3.63 6.03 1.37
C GLY A 150 -3.22 7.43 1.82
N SER A 151 -1.92 7.66 2.03
CA SER A 151 -1.37 9.00 2.29
C SER A 151 -1.58 9.94 1.10
N ALA A 152 -1.24 9.50 -0.12
CA ALA A 152 -1.39 10.30 -1.34
C ALA A 152 -2.84 10.74 -1.57
N MET A 153 -3.79 9.80 -1.48
CA MET A 153 -5.22 10.09 -1.62
C MET A 153 -5.73 11.06 -0.55
N SER A 154 -5.25 10.92 0.69
CA SER A 154 -5.68 11.79 1.79
C SER A 154 -5.20 13.23 1.60
N PHE A 155 -3.95 13.42 1.17
CA PHE A 155 -3.43 14.74 0.83
C PHE A 155 -4.09 15.32 -0.42
N ALA A 156 -4.40 14.48 -1.43
CA ALA A 156 -5.11 14.94 -2.63
C ALA A 156 -6.49 15.50 -2.27
N LEU A 157 -7.26 14.78 -1.45
CA LEU A 157 -8.57 15.24 -0.98
C LEU A 157 -8.48 16.48 -0.10
N PHE A 158 -7.46 16.56 0.78
CA PHE A 158 -7.20 17.76 1.57
C PHE A 158 -6.91 18.97 0.67
N LEU A 159 -6.09 18.82 -0.37
CA LEU A 159 -5.74 19.88 -1.29
C LEU A 159 -6.92 20.30 -2.17
N LEU A 160 -7.70 19.35 -2.68
CA LEU A 160 -8.93 19.63 -3.42
C LEU A 160 -9.92 20.44 -2.56
N ALA A 161 -10.16 20.00 -1.33
CA ALA A 161 -11.04 20.71 -0.39
C ALA A 161 -10.54 22.14 -0.06
N SER A 162 -9.22 22.35 -0.12
CA SER A 162 -8.58 23.65 0.15
C SER A 162 -8.52 24.56 -1.08
N HIS A 163 -8.75 24.05 -2.30
CA HIS A 163 -8.68 24.80 -3.56
C HIS A 163 -9.94 24.55 -4.40
N PRO A 164 -11.06 25.24 -4.10
CA PRO A 164 -12.35 24.98 -4.73
C PRO A 164 -12.36 25.15 -6.25
N ASP A 165 -11.55 26.06 -6.79
CA ASP A 165 -11.35 26.27 -8.22
C ASP A 165 -10.76 25.02 -8.90
N VAL A 166 -9.70 24.46 -8.33
CA VAL A 166 -9.07 23.21 -8.80
C VAL A 166 -10.03 22.04 -8.64
N GLN A 167 -10.75 21.95 -7.52
CA GLN A 167 -11.74 20.90 -7.29
C GLN A 167 -12.86 20.96 -8.33
N ASN A 168 -13.39 22.14 -8.62
CA ASN A 168 -14.44 22.31 -9.63
C ASN A 168 -13.92 21.91 -11.01
N GLN A 169 -12.71 22.29 -11.39
CA GLN A 169 -12.13 21.91 -12.67
C GLN A 169 -11.93 20.40 -12.80
N ALA A 170 -11.43 19.73 -11.75
CA ALA A 170 -11.33 18.27 -11.73
C ALA A 170 -12.71 17.60 -11.81
N LEU A 171 -13.71 18.14 -11.13
CA LEU A 171 -15.08 17.63 -11.17
C LEU A 171 -15.72 17.79 -12.54
N GLU A 172 -15.52 18.92 -13.22
CA GLU A 172 -16.03 19.13 -14.59
C GLU A 172 -15.37 18.17 -15.58
N GLU A 173 -14.07 17.88 -15.44
CA GLU A 173 -13.42 16.81 -16.23
C GLU A 173 -14.16 15.48 -16.03
N GLN A 174 -14.42 15.07 -14.79
CA GLN A 174 -15.12 13.81 -14.53
C GLN A 174 -16.55 13.81 -15.10
N LYS A 175 -17.29 14.91 -14.95
CA LYS A 175 -18.65 15.03 -15.51
C LYS A 175 -18.66 14.93 -17.03
N CYS A 176 -17.69 15.53 -17.72
CA CYS A 176 -17.59 15.42 -19.18
C CYS A 176 -17.31 13.98 -19.63
N MET A 177 -16.51 13.23 -18.88
CA MET A 177 -16.13 11.85 -19.22
C MET A 177 -17.22 10.82 -18.91
N PHE A 178 -17.95 11.02 -17.81
CA PHE A 178 -18.99 10.09 -17.35
C PHE A 178 -20.42 10.55 -17.66
N ALA A 179 -20.58 11.70 -18.34
CA ALA A 179 -21.84 12.39 -18.72
C ALA A 179 -23.15 11.62 -18.45
N ASP A 180 -23.42 10.58 -19.23
CA ASP A 180 -24.70 9.84 -19.22
C ASP A 180 -24.78 8.71 -18.18
N ASP A 181 -23.65 8.29 -17.62
CA ASP A 181 -23.55 7.23 -16.62
C ASP A 181 -22.42 7.50 -15.62
N ILE A 182 -22.75 8.27 -14.57
CA ILE A 182 -21.82 8.62 -13.48
C ILE A 182 -21.50 7.41 -12.59
N LEU A 183 -22.31 6.34 -12.63
CA LEU A 183 -22.18 5.19 -11.73
C LEU A 183 -21.43 4.01 -12.36
N ARG A 184 -21.18 4.01 -13.68
CA ARG A 184 -20.37 2.96 -14.29
C ARG A 184 -18.94 2.95 -13.73
N PRO A 185 -18.30 1.78 -13.64
CA PRO A 185 -16.88 1.70 -13.36
C PRO A 185 -16.03 2.43 -14.41
N ALA A 186 -14.96 3.08 -13.95
CA ALA A 186 -13.95 3.64 -14.83
C ALA A 186 -13.21 2.51 -15.57
N THR A 187 -13.04 2.68 -16.88
CA THR A 187 -12.25 1.78 -17.73
C THR A 187 -10.80 2.26 -17.81
N TYR A 188 -9.90 1.43 -18.33
CA TYR A 188 -8.51 1.83 -18.57
C TYR A 188 -8.40 3.03 -19.53
N ASP A 189 -9.29 3.12 -20.52
CA ASP A 189 -9.31 4.25 -21.46
C ASP A 189 -9.74 5.55 -20.75
N ASP A 190 -10.73 5.48 -19.86
CA ASP A 190 -11.10 6.62 -19.02
C ASP A 190 -9.91 7.09 -18.18
N LEU A 191 -9.20 6.18 -17.51
CA LEU A 191 -8.04 6.55 -16.70
C LEU A 191 -6.96 7.28 -17.51
N GLN A 192 -6.74 6.89 -18.77
CA GLN A 192 -5.80 7.57 -19.66
C GLN A 192 -6.26 8.98 -20.04
N ASN A 193 -7.56 9.26 -20.00
CA ASN A 193 -8.14 10.54 -20.38
C ASN A 193 -8.38 11.51 -19.20
N MET A 194 -8.17 11.07 -17.94
CA MET A 194 -8.25 11.90 -16.73
C MET A 194 -7.03 12.84 -16.56
N LYS A 195 -6.75 13.67 -17.56
CA LYS A 195 -5.51 14.46 -17.67
C LYS A 195 -5.36 15.50 -16.55
N TYR A 196 -6.42 16.20 -16.21
CA TYR A 196 -6.41 17.24 -15.18
C TYR A 196 -6.33 16.62 -13.79
N LEU A 197 -7.10 15.56 -13.51
CA LEU A 197 -6.98 14.81 -12.26
C LEU A 197 -5.57 14.22 -12.09
N GLU A 198 -4.93 13.73 -13.15
CA GLU A 198 -3.53 13.31 -13.13
C GLU A 198 -2.60 14.46 -12.72
N CYS A 199 -2.81 15.68 -13.25
CA CYS A 199 -2.07 16.88 -12.84
C CYS A 199 -2.28 17.20 -11.35
N VAL A 200 -3.50 17.08 -10.84
CA VAL A 200 -3.79 17.27 -9.40
C VAL A 200 -3.03 16.26 -8.54
N ILE A 201 -3.02 14.98 -8.94
CA ILE A 201 -2.29 13.93 -8.21
C ILE A 201 -0.78 14.21 -8.24
N LYS A 202 -0.22 14.60 -9.40
CA LYS A 202 1.20 14.96 -9.53
C LYS A 202 1.57 16.14 -8.64
N GLU A 203 0.74 17.19 -8.64
CA GLU A 203 0.98 18.37 -7.81
C GLU A 203 0.83 18.07 -6.31
N THR A 204 -0.11 17.21 -5.95
CA THR A 204 -0.24 16.67 -4.59
C THR A 204 1.05 15.98 -4.17
N LEU A 205 1.59 15.07 -4.98
CA LEU A 205 2.82 14.34 -4.67
C LEU A 205 4.07 15.23 -4.69
N ARG A 206 4.06 16.33 -5.44
CA ARG A 206 5.13 17.34 -5.43
C ARG A 206 5.18 18.10 -4.10
N LEU A 207 4.01 18.44 -3.53
CA LEU A 207 3.88 19.18 -2.27
C LEU A 207 3.95 18.29 -1.03
N TYR A 208 3.26 17.14 -1.09
CA TYR A 208 3.11 16.16 -0.01
C TYR A 208 3.47 14.77 -0.54
N PRO A 209 4.77 14.50 -0.76
CA PRO A 209 5.21 13.16 -1.18
C PRO A 209 4.91 12.14 -0.07
N SER A 210 4.28 11.02 -0.42
CA SER A 210 3.99 9.93 0.54
C SER A 210 5.25 9.39 1.22
N VAL A 211 6.37 9.40 0.48
CA VAL A 211 7.70 9.00 0.97
C VAL A 211 8.67 10.17 0.77
N PRO A 212 8.86 11.05 1.76
CA PRO A 212 9.64 12.28 1.60
C PRO A 212 11.16 12.06 1.57
N PHE A 213 11.65 10.94 2.13
CA PHE A 213 13.07 10.63 2.21
C PHE A 213 13.34 9.19 1.80
N PHE A 214 14.43 8.98 1.07
CA PHE A 214 15.00 7.68 0.79
C PHE A 214 16.52 7.78 0.89
N ALA A 215 17.17 6.67 1.22
CA ALA A 215 18.62 6.62 1.38
C ALA A 215 19.25 5.59 0.44
N ARG A 216 20.50 5.83 0.05
CA ARG A 216 21.34 4.90 -0.70
C ARG A 216 22.72 4.84 -0.04
N LYS A 217 23.38 3.69 -0.17
CA LYS A 217 24.79 3.50 0.13
C LYS A 217 25.51 3.18 -1.18
N THR A 218 26.64 3.81 -1.44
CA THR A 218 27.44 3.58 -2.64
C THR A 218 28.34 2.37 -2.46
N ASP A 219 28.21 1.36 -3.30
CA ASP A 219 29.08 0.16 -3.27
C ASP A 219 30.41 0.35 -4.01
N LYS A 220 30.48 1.39 -4.84
CA LYS A 220 31.66 1.79 -5.62
C LYS A 220 31.80 3.30 -5.56
N GLU A 221 33.00 3.80 -5.85
CA GLU A 221 33.23 5.24 -5.96
C GLU A 221 32.33 5.85 -7.03
N VAL A 222 31.65 6.95 -6.68
CA VAL A 222 30.79 7.70 -7.59
C VAL A 222 31.25 9.15 -7.63
N GLU A 223 31.56 9.66 -8.82
CA GLU A 223 31.83 11.08 -9.02
C GLU A 223 30.51 11.83 -9.24
N PHE A 224 30.21 12.80 -8.37
CA PHE A 224 29.04 13.66 -8.51
C PHE A 224 29.45 15.13 -8.43
N LYS A 225 29.25 15.87 -9.52
CA LYS A 225 29.61 17.29 -9.65
C LYS A 225 31.07 17.59 -9.25
N GLY A 226 32.00 16.70 -9.61
CA GLY A 226 33.43 16.83 -9.29
C GLY A 226 33.82 16.43 -7.87
N ILE A 227 32.90 15.82 -7.10
CA ILE A 227 33.16 15.27 -5.77
C ILE A 227 33.11 13.74 -5.86
N SER A 228 34.19 13.07 -5.47
CA SER A 228 34.20 11.62 -5.27
C SER A 228 33.48 11.23 -3.98
N LEU A 229 32.43 10.43 -4.11
CA LEU A 229 31.72 9.80 -3.00
C LEU A 229 32.25 8.37 -2.84
N MET A 230 32.92 8.09 -1.72
CA MET A 230 33.25 6.73 -1.27
C MET A 230 32.29 6.32 -0.15
N GLY A 231 31.75 5.09 -0.23
CA GLY A 231 30.73 4.55 0.69
C GLY A 231 31.25 3.66 1.80
#